data_AF-A0A7W1KZV3-F1
#
_entry.id   AF-A0A7W1KZV3-F1
#
_cell.length_a   1.000
_cell.length_b   1.000
_cell.length_c   1.000
_cell.angle_alpha   90.00
_cell.angle_beta   90.00
_cell.angle_gamma   90.00
#
_symmetry.space_group_name_H-M   'P 1'
#
loop_
_entity.id
_entity.type
_entity.pdbx_description
1 polymer ?
#
loop_
_entity_poly.entity_id
_entity_poly.type
_entity_poly.pdbx_seq_one_letter_code
_entity_poly.pdbx_strand_id
1 'polypeptide(L)'
;MNKISPIWLTLLLLVAPALAQNADTPTLPNTLAGQRVAAYLKAFNSGDEQLMRAFFAENVSTNALQRRSLDERVGIYKEMRGNMETMELRRVLE
;
A
#
# COMPACT_ATOMS: atom_id res chain seq x y z
N MET A 1 -5.06 49.63 -37.54
CA MET A 1 -5.42 48.77 -36.40
C MET A 1 -4.72 47.44 -36.57
N ASN A 2 -3.71 47.19 -35.73
CA ASN A 2 -2.70 46.17 -35.91
C ASN A 2 -3.25 44.76 -35.62
N LYS A 3 -3.05 43.84 -36.56
CA LYS A 3 -3.36 42.42 -36.41
C LYS A 3 -2.24 41.76 -35.61
N ILE A 4 -2.55 41.27 -34.42
CA ILE A 4 -1.59 40.59 -33.54
C ILE A 4 -1.44 39.14 -34.04
N SER A 5 -0.22 38.73 -34.35
CA SER A 5 0.15 37.42 -34.91
C SER A 5 0.08 36.31 -33.84
N PRO A 6 -0.49 35.12 -34.15
CA PRO A 6 -0.74 34.06 -33.16
C PRO A 6 0.49 33.17 -32.85
N ILE A 7 1.70 33.60 -33.22
CA ILE A 7 2.91 32.74 -33.20
C ILE A 7 3.61 32.70 -31.82
N TRP A 8 3.10 33.43 -30.82
CA TRP A 8 3.71 33.48 -29.47
C TRP A 8 2.97 32.67 -28.40
N LEU A 9 1.94 31.89 -28.76
CA LEU A 9 1.15 31.12 -27.79
C LEU A 9 1.51 29.62 -27.70
N THR A 10 2.61 29.19 -28.32
CA THR A 10 3.03 27.77 -28.35
C THR A 10 4.28 27.46 -27.52
N LEU A 11 4.88 28.44 -26.82
CA LEU A 11 6.15 28.25 -26.11
C LEU A 11 6.05 28.19 -24.57
N LEU A 12 4.84 28.01 -24.01
CA LEU A 12 4.61 28.10 -22.55
C LEU A 12 3.90 26.87 -21.97
N LEU A 13 4.04 25.70 -22.60
CA LEU A 13 3.44 24.43 -22.16
C LEU A 13 4.46 23.35 -21.77
N LEU A 14 5.74 23.70 -21.66
CA LEU A 14 6.84 22.73 -21.48
C LEU A 14 7.70 22.98 -20.23
N VAL A 15 7.10 23.50 -19.16
CA VAL A 15 7.77 23.60 -17.86
C VAL A 15 6.90 22.99 -16.76
N ALA A 16 7.27 21.77 -16.40
CA ALA A 16 7.09 21.09 -15.10
C ALA A 16 5.65 20.75 -14.64
N PRO A 17 5.47 19.47 -14.28
CA PRO A 17 5.42 19.19 -12.85
C PRO A 17 6.53 18.20 -12.49
N ALA A 18 7.77 18.68 -12.44
CA ALA A 18 8.84 18.05 -11.66
C ALA A 18 8.71 18.36 -10.15
N LEU A 19 7.49 18.68 -9.71
CA LEU A 19 7.06 18.63 -8.32
C LEU A 19 6.24 17.35 -8.12
N ALA A 20 6.73 16.22 -8.64
CA ALA A 20 6.39 14.95 -8.04
C ALA A 20 6.97 15.03 -6.62
N GLN A 21 6.08 15.30 -5.69
CA GLN A 21 6.32 15.53 -4.28
C GLN A 21 7.35 14.49 -3.79
N ASN A 22 8.46 14.96 -3.21
CA ASN A 22 9.21 14.15 -2.25
C ASN A 22 8.27 13.92 -1.06
N ALA A 23 7.29 13.04 -1.23
CA ALA A 23 6.54 12.51 -0.11
C ALA A 23 7.52 11.55 0.57
N ASP A 24 7.99 11.94 1.76
CA ASP A 24 8.75 11.04 2.61
C ASP A 24 8.00 9.70 2.66
N THR A 25 8.68 8.61 2.28
CA THR A 25 8.08 7.29 2.33
C THR A 25 7.65 7.04 3.77
N PRO A 26 6.35 6.81 4.03
CA PRO A 26 5.87 6.66 5.40
C PRO A 26 6.64 5.56 6.12
N THR A 27 7.20 5.88 7.27
CA THR A 27 7.96 4.94 8.07
C THR A 27 7.11 4.37 9.19
N LEU A 28 7.17 3.05 9.36
CA LEU A 28 6.56 2.40 10.53
C LEU A 28 7.45 2.65 11.75
N PRO A 29 6.87 2.91 12.92
CA PRO A 29 7.65 3.09 14.15
C PRO A 29 8.41 1.81 14.48
N ASN A 30 9.61 1.93 15.06
CA ASN A 30 10.42 0.78 15.47
C ASN A 30 9.90 0.19 16.80
N THR A 31 8.69 -0.35 16.75
CA THR A 31 8.02 -1.06 17.84
C THR A 31 7.59 -2.44 17.36
N LEU A 32 7.25 -3.34 18.29
CA LEU A 32 6.70 -4.66 17.94
C LEU A 32 5.44 -4.54 17.06
N ALA A 33 4.60 -3.53 17.31
CA ALA A 33 3.41 -3.29 16.48
C ALA A 33 3.79 -2.84 15.07
N GLY A 34 4.73 -1.90 14.92
CA GLY A 34 5.21 -1.46 13.61
C GLY A 34 5.85 -2.59 12.81
N GLN A 35 6.65 -3.44 13.45
CA GLN A 35 7.25 -4.62 12.82
C GLN A 35 6.20 -5.64 12.35
N ARG A 36 5.13 -5.86 13.13
CA ARG A 36 4.01 -6.73 12.71
C ARG A 36 3.27 -6.17 11.51
N VAL A 37 3.03 -4.86 11.44
CA VAL A 37 2.43 -4.22 10.27
C VAL A 37 3.34 -4.37 9.04
N ALA A 38 4.64 -4.17 9.20
CA ALA A 38 5.61 -4.37 8.12
C ALA A 38 5.57 -5.82 7.59
N ALA A 39 5.55 -6.80 8.50
CA ALA A 39 5.44 -8.21 8.16
C ALA A 39 4.11 -8.54 7.46
N TYR A 40 3.00 -7.98 7.92
CA TYR A 40 1.70 -8.13 7.27
C TYR A 40 1.71 -7.59 5.85
N LEU A 41 2.18 -6.35 5.64
CA LEU A 41 2.25 -5.73 4.32
C LEU A 41 3.13 -6.55 3.38
N LYS A 42 4.27 -7.04 3.87
CA LYS A 42 5.17 -7.91 3.09
C LYS A 42 4.48 -9.21 2.68
N ALA A 43 3.83 -9.91 3.62
CA ALA A 43 3.12 -11.15 3.35
C ALA A 43 1.94 -10.92 2.39
N PHE A 44 1.12 -9.90 2.67
CA PHE A 44 -0.02 -9.54 1.82
C PHE A 44 0.44 -9.29 0.39
N ASN A 45 1.40 -8.36 0.21
CA ASN A 45 1.91 -7.90 -1.09
C ASN A 45 2.67 -8.96 -1.89
N SER A 46 3.16 -10.03 -1.24
CA SER A 46 3.87 -11.12 -1.92
C SER A 46 2.97 -11.92 -2.88
N GLY A 47 1.67 -12.01 -2.58
CA GLY A 47 0.76 -12.95 -3.27
C GLY A 47 1.00 -14.42 -2.96
N ASP A 48 1.91 -14.73 -2.04
CA ASP A 48 2.17 -16.09 -1.59
C ASP A 48 1.24 -16.45 -0.43
N GLU A 49 0.33 -17.38 -0.71
CA GLU A 49 -0.62 -17.90 0.27
C GLU A 49 0.07 -18.51 1.50
N GLN A 50 1.24 -19.15 1.33
CA GLN A 50 1.96 -19.78 2.43
C GLN A 50 2.61 -18.74 3.34
N LEU A 51 3.15 -17.64 2.79
CA LEU A 51 3.65 -16.53 3.59
C LEU A 51 2.52 -15.87 4.39
N MET A 52 1.34 -15.72 3.79
CA MET A 52 0.17 -15.17 4.50
C MET A 52 -0.34 -16.12 5.58
N ARG A 53 -0.36 -17.43 5.31
CA ARG A 53 -0.73 -18.47 6.26
C ARG A 53 0.23 -18.48 7.46
N ALA A 54 1.53 -18.44 7.21
CA ALA A 54 2.55 -18.38 8.25
C ALA A 54 2.38 -17.11 9.11
N PHE A 55 2.18 -15.96 8.47
CA PHE A 55 1.91 -14.72 9.20
C PHE A 55 0.72 -14.86 10.15
N PHE A 56 -0.41 -15.39 9.68
CA PHE A 56 -1.59 -15.57 10.53
C PHE A 56 -1.36 -16.58 11.66
N ALA A 57 -0.67 -17.70 11.39
CA ALA A 57 -0.37 -18.70 12.42
C ALA A 57 0.50 -18.14 13.55
N GLU A 58 1.46 -17.25 13.22
CA GLU A 58 2.38 -16.64 14.19
C GLU A 58 1.78 -15.44 14.94
N ASN A 59 0.85 -14.70 14.33
CA ASN A 59 0.40 -13.41 14.85
C ASN A 59 -1.05 -13.39 15.37
N VAL A 60 -1.85 -14.43 15.08
CA VAL A 60 -3.24 -14.52 15.56
C VAL A 60 -3.30 -15.38 16.83
N SER A 61 -3.97 -14.88 17.86
CA SER A 61 -4.11 -15.62 19.11
C SER A 61 -4.97 -16.87 18.96
N THR A 62 -4.74 -17.88 19.80
CA THR A 62 -5.51 -19.13 19.81
C THR A 62 -7.02 -18.89 19.96
N ASN A 63 -7.43 -17.96 20.83
CA ASN A 63 -8.84 -17.61 20.98
C ASN A 63 -9.44 -17.00 19.70
N ALA A 64 -8.67 -16.19 18.97
CA ALA A 64 -9.12 -15.64 17.69
C ALA A 64 -9.16 -16.69 16.58
N LEU A 65 -8.28 -17.71 16.63
CA LEU A 65 -8.30 -18.85 15.70
C LEU A 65 -9.49 -19.79 15.94
N GLN A 66 -9.97 -19.93 17.18
CA GLN A 66 -11.19 -20.68 17.48
C GLN A 66 -12.46 -20.03 16.91
N ARG A 67 -12.49 -18.69 16.85
CA ARG A 67 -13.63 -17.94 16.30
C ARG A 67 -13.62 -17.87 14.77
N ARG A 68 -12.44 -17.85 14.17
CA ARG A 68 -12.24 -17.91 12.73
C ARG A 68 -10.92 -18.60 12.46
N SER A 69 -11.02 -19.76 11.83
CA SER A 69 -9.90 -20.63 11.51
C SER A 69 -8.87 -19.94 10.61
N LEU A 70 -7.69 -20.55 10.53
CA LEU A 70 -6.63 -20.10 9.65
C LEU A 70 -7.06 -20.15 8.18
N ASP A 71 -7.77 -21.22 7.78
CA ASP A 71 -8.23 -21.42 6.41
C ASP A 71 -9.26 -20.36 5.99
N GLU A 72 -10.23 -20.04 6.86
CA GLU A 72 -11.19 -18.97 6.60
C GLU A 72 -10.51 -17.61 6.45
N ARG A 73 -9.46 -17.32 7.25
CA ARG A 73 -8.69 -16.07 7.14
C ARG A 73 -7.90 -16.01 5.83
N VAL A 74 -7.30 -17.13 5.42
CA VAL A 74 -6.62 -17.25 4.12
C VAL A 74 -7.61 -17.07 2.97
N GLY A 75 -8.83 -17.62 3.08
CA GLY A 75 -9.90 -17.39 2.10
C GLY A 75 -10.24 -15.91 1.93
N ILE A 76 -10.45 -15.19 3.04
CA ILE A 76 -10.69 -13.74 3.03
C ILE A 76 -9.50 -12.97 2.43
N TYR A 77 -8.27 -13.37 2.76
CA TYR A 77 -7.08 -12.79 2.16
C TYR A 77 -7.09 -12.94 0.62
N LYS A 78 -7.39 -14.13 0.10
CA LYS A 78 -7.41 -14.40 -1.33
C LYS A 78 -8.44 -13.54 -2.06
N GLU A 79 -9.64 -13.43 -1.49
CA GLU A 79 -10.68 -12.55 -2.04
C GLU A 79 -10.23 -11.09 -2.02
N MET A 80 -9.74 -10.61 -0.87
CA MET A 80 -9.31 -9.22 -0.72
C MET A 80 -8.17 -8.87 -1.69
N ARG A 81 -7.14 -9.73 -1.79
CA ARG A 81 -6.02 -9.54 -2.71
C ARG A 81 -6.44 -9.66 -4.17
N GLY A 82 -7.34 -10.58 -4.50
CA GLY A 82 -7.90 -10.68 -5.85
C GLY A 82 -8.58 -9.37 -6.31
N ASN A 83 -9.13 -8.60 -5.37
CA ASN A 83 -9.81 -7.34 -5.65
C ASN A 83 -8.89 -6.12 -5.70
N MET A 84 -7.79 -6.09 -4.92
CA MET A 84 -6.95 -4.89 -4.79
C MET A 84 -5.49 -5.05 -5.23
N GLU A 85 -5.06 -6.28 -5.50
CA GLU A 85 -3.70 -6.70 -5.83
C GLU A 85 -2.65 -6.37 -4.77
N THR A 86 -2.45 -5.14 -4.33
CA THR A 86 -1.42 -4.76 -3.36
C THR A 86 -1.92 -3.67 -2.40
N MET A 87 -1.17 -3.45 -1.32
CA MET A 87 -1.39 -2.38 -0.35
C MET A 87 -0.17 -1.47 -0.30
N GLU A 88 -0.42 -0.16 -0.33
CA GLU A 88 0.60 0.87 -0.12
C GLU A 88 0.37 1.59 1.21
N LEU A 89 1.43 1.72 2.01
CA LEU A 89 1.39 2.51 3.24
C LEU A 89 1.41 3.99 2.87
N ARG A 90 0.33 4.70 3.20
CA ARG A 90 0.14 6.12 2.86
C ARG A 90 0.53 7.08 3.98
N ARG A 91 0.24 6.73 5.23
CA ARG A 91 0.53 7.54 6.42
C ARG A 91 0.42 6.70 7.69
N VAL A 92 1.22 7.02 8.70
CA VAL A 92 1.06 6.55 10.09
C VAL A 92 0.55 7.71 10.94
N LEU A 93 -0.48 7.46 11.75
CA LEU A 93 -1.03 8.44 12.70
C LEU A 93 -0.49 8.14 14.10
N GLU A 94 -0.22 9.19 14.87
CA GLU A 94 0.19 9.13 16.29
C GLU A 94 -1.02 9.16 17.22
#